data_AF-A0A3D0MA68-F1
#
_entry.id   AF-A0A3D0MA68-F1
#
_cell.length_a   1.000
_cell.length_b   1.000
_cell.length_c   1.000
_cell.angle_alpha   90.00
_cell.angle_beta   90.00
_cell.angle_gamma   90.00
#
_symmetry.space_group_name_H-M   'P 1'
#
loop_
_entity.id
_entity.type
_entity.pdbx_description
1 polymer ?
#
loop_
_entity_poly.entity_id
_entity_poly.type
_entity_poly.pdbx_seq_one_letter_code
_entity_poly.pdbx_strand_id
1 'polypeptide(L)'
;MRFAAFILLLFVIMKSLSACVDMVIIKKPSLVTGRLDIIAGVMHEPADTLDLLIVGDSEAYSSVSPMVLWKNNGIASYLISLPGQQISEAYEGLLDALDTQQPKMVLVETNMFFRAPSAAVDKAGLLYTTVNRIFPIIQFHDLWKQAGKIHTSPSVNSYKGFTIRNVVSAYKGDTNYMETNKLSTGISDHVRNYVQRMVDICKRKGITVVFYTAPSPVNCSQGRHDSVAAFVKGFGVEYLDLNYKTSEIGINWQTDTRDQGDHLNFTGAVKTTRYLSGQLKAYHLPDHRNETTYQAWNDLEKKYSSETPAVP
;
A
#
# COMPACT_ATOMS: atom_id res chain seq x y z
N MET A 1 -28.53 10.53 -35.03
CA MET A 1 -27.23 11.10 -35.49
C MET A 1 -26.69 12.21 -34.57
N ARG A 2 -27.44 13.27 -34.25
CA ARG A 2 -26.95 14.39 -33.40
C ARG A 2 -26.51 13.99 -31.98
N PHE A 3 -27.24 13.09 -31.31
CA PHE A 3 -26.88 12.60 -29.98
C PHE A 3 -25.59 11.76 -29.98
N ALA A 4 -25.44 10.85 -30.95
CA ALA A 4 -24.23 10.05 -31.09
C ALA A 4 -22.98 10.91 -31.39
N ALA A 5 -23.13 11.93 -32.25
CA ALA A 5 -22.06 12.89 -32.52
C ALA A 5 -21.66 13.69 -31.28
N PHE A 6 -22.63 14.08 -30.45
CA PHE A 6 -22.37 14.75 -29.16
C PHE A 6 -21.61 13.85 -28.18
N ILE A 7 -22.02 12.60 -28.01
CA ILE A 7 -21.33 11.64 -27.12
C ILE A 7 -19.90 11.37 -27.59
N LEU A 8 -19.69 11.20 -28.89
CA LEU A 8 -18.35 11.03 -29.46
C LEU A 8 -17.48 12.26 -29.23
N LEU A 9 -18.02 13.46 -29.45
CA LEU A 9 -17.31 14.72 -29.21
C LEU A 9 -16.92 14.86 -27.73
N LEU A 10 -17.86 14.59 -26.82
CA LEU A 10 -17.59 14.62 -25.38
C LEU A 10 -16.51 13.60 -24.99
N PHE A 11 -16.55 12.39 -25.55
CA PHE A 11 -15.53 11.37 -25.31
C PHE A 11 -14.13 11.85 -25.75
N VAL A 12 -14.01 12.42 -26.95
CA VAL A 12 -12.74 12.96 -27.47
C VAL A 12 -12.22 14.09 -26.60
N ILE A 13 -13.08 15.04 -26.22
CA ILE A 13 -12.72 16.13 -25.31
C ILE A 13 -12.21 15.59 -23.97
N MET A 14 -12.93 14.63 -23.39
CA MET A 14 -12.53 14.05 -22.11
C MET A 14 -11.23 13.27 -22.18
N LYS A 15 -10.95 12.56 -23.28
CA LYS A 15 -9.65 11.91 -23.51
C LYS A 15 -8.52 12.92 -23.64
N SER A 16 -8.70 13.96 -24.45
CA SER A 16 -7.69 15.01 -24.64
C SER A 16 -7.37 15.74 -23.34
N LEU A 17 -8.40 16.11 -22.57
CA LEU A 17 -8.20 16.77 -21.29
C LEU A 17 -7.56 15.84 -20.25
N SER A 18 -7.87 14.55 -20.27
CA SER A 18 -7.20 13.56 -19.41
C SER A 18 -5.72 13.44 -19.74
N ALA A 19 -5.34 13.37 -21.02
CA ALA A 19 -3.94 13.35 -21.42
C ALA A 19 -3.17 14.62 -20.98
N CYS A 20 -3.84 15.78 -20.98
CA CYS A 20 -3.27 17.01 -20.42
C CYS A 20 -3.07 16.91 -18.90
N VAL A 21 -4.04 16.35 -18.18
CA VAL A 21 -3.93 16.11 -16.74
C VAL A 21 -2.80 15.16 -16.42
N ASP A 22 -2.67 14.04 -17.14
CA ASP A 22 -1.56 13.09 -16.98
C ASP A 22 -0.22 13.79 -17.19
N MET A 23 -0.09 14.62 -18.23
CA MET A 23 1.11 15.44 -18.45
C MET A 23 1.40 16.40 -17.30
N VAL A 24 0.37 17.02 -16.69
CA VAL A 24 0.54 17.93 -15.55
C VAL A 24 1.01 17.16 -14.32
N ILE A 25 0.40 16.00 -14.04
CA ILE A 25 0.78 15.10 -12.95
C ILE A 25 2.24 14.67 -13.11
N ILE A 26 2.62 14.22 -14.31
CA ILE A 26 3.98 13.84 -14.69
C ILE A 26 4.99 14.96 -14.46
N LYS A 27 4.66 16.19 -14.89
CA LYS A 27 5.59 17.32 -14.82
C LYS A 27 5.60 18.02 -13.46
N LYS A 28 4.54 17.88 -12.65
CA LYS A 28 4.34 18.60 -11.38
C LYS A 28 3.68 17.70 -10.33
N PRO A 29 4.36 16.63 -9.87
CA PRO A 29 3.80 15.70 -8.90
C PRO A 29 3.44 16.36 -7.56
N SER A 30 4.12 17.47 -7.20
CA SER A 30 3.82 18.28 -6.02
C SER A 30 2.42 18.92 -5.98
N LEU A 31 1.70 18.95 -7.12
CA LEU A 31 0.31 19.40 -7.17
C LEU A 31 -0.68 18.30 -6.74
N VAL A 32 -0.25 17.04 -6.73
CA VAL A 32 -1.04 15.92 -6.25
C VAL A 32 -0.85 15.82 -4.75
N THR A 33 -1.94 15.91 -3.99
CA THR A 33 -1.90 15.93 -2.52
C THR A 33 -2.81 14.87 -1.92
N GLY A 34 -2.49 14.42 -0.72
CA GLY A 34 -3.33 13.48 0.03
C GLY A 34 -3.29 12.07 -0.56
N ARG A 35 -4.44 11.40 -0.66
CA ARG A 35 -4.53 9.98 -1.07
C ARG A 35 -3.95 9.71 -2.45
N LEU A 36 -4.06 10.67 -3.35
CA LEU A 36 -3.62 10.50 -4.74
C LEU A 36 -2.10 10.59 -4.90
N ASP A 37 -1.38 11.16 -3.92
CA ASP A 37 0.08 11.31 -3.96
C ASP A 37 0.80 9.95 -3.97
N ILE A 38 0.26 8.95 -3.26
CA ILE A 38 0.83 7.60 -3.22
C ILE A 38 0.69 6.90 -4.58
N ILE A 39 -0.51 6.95 -5.17
CA ILE A 39 -0.81 6.31 -6.47
C ILE A 39 -0.06 7.02 -7.59
N ALA A 40 -0.09 8.36 -7.62
CA ALA A 40 0.72 9.11 -8.55
C ALA A 40 2.19 8.74 -8.36
N GLY A 41 2.70 8.72 -7.14
CA GLY A 41 4.08 8.43 -6.84
C GLY A 41 4.62 7.13 -7.44
N VAL A 42 3.88 6.01 -7.33
CA VAL A 42 4.32 4.73 -7.92
C VAL A 42 4.35 4.79 -9.45
N MET A 43 3.42 5.52 -10.06
CA MET A 43 3.40 5.71 -11.52
C MET A 43 4.55 6.59 -12.04
N HIS A 44 5.20 7.38 -11.18
CA HIS A 44 6.38 8.19 -11.53
C HIS A 44 7.71 7.49 -11.26
N GLU A 45 7.69 6.30 -10.65
CA GLU A 45 8.91 5.52 -10.52
C GLU A 45 9.41 5.15 -11.92
N PRO A 46 10.73 5.16 -12.17
CA PRO A 46 11.28 4.70 -13.44
C PRO A 46 10.76 3.29 -13.76
N ALA A 47 10.42 3.06 -15.03
CA ALA A 47 9.80 1.81 -15.46
C ALA A 47 10.68 0.60 -15.08
N ASP A 48 10.03 -0.45 -14.58
CA ASP A 48 10.66 -1.73 -14.19
C ASP A 48 11.86 -1.57 -13.23
N THR A 49 11.71 -0.73 -12.20
CA THR A 49 12.73 -0.54 -11.14
C THR A 49 12.27 -0.98 -9.75
N LEU A 50 11.04 -1.45 -9.58
CA LEU A 50 10.53 -1.95 -8.30
C LEU A 50 10.53 -3.48 -8.27
N ASP A 51 11.15 -4.06 -7.25
CA ASP A 51 11.17 -5.51 -6.99
C ASP A 51 9.93 -6.00 -6.25
N LEU A 52 9.42 -5.14 -5.36
CA LEU A 52 8.39 -5.48 -4.40
C LEU A 52 7.36 -4.35 -4.27
N LEU A 53 6.09 -4.69 -4.48
CA LEU A 53 4.97 -3.81 -4.11
C LEU A 53 4.34 -4.29 -2.81
N ILE A 54 4.01 -3.36 -1.92
CA ILE A 54 3.26 -3.64 -0.70
C ILE A 54 1.91 -2.95 -0.81
N VAL A 55 0.83 -3.73 -0.82
CA VAL A 55 -0.54 -3.26 -1.05
C VAL A 55 -1.35 -3.47 0.22
N GLY A 56 -2.05 -2.45 0.70
CA GLY A 56 -2.87 -2.57 1.91
C GLY A 56 -3.44 -1.26 2.39
N ASP A 57 -3.96 -1.23 3.61
CA ASP A 57 -4.47 0.00 4.21
C ASP A 57 -3.45 0.63 5.17
N SER A 58 -3.93 1.26 6.23
CA SER A 58 -3.09 1.89 7.24
C SER A 58 -2.21 0.93 8.04
N GLU A 59 -2.58 -0.35 8.07
CA GLU A 59 -1.76 -1.41 8.66
C GLU A 59 -0.50 -1.66 7.82
N ALA A 60 -0.58 -1.49 6.48
CA ALA A 60 0.57 -1.65 5.61
C ALA A 60 1.59 -0.52 5.76
N TYR A 61 1.18 0.74 5.63
CA TYR A 61 2.11 1.88 5.75
C TYR A 61 2.67 2.06 7.16
N SER A 62 2.07 1.42 8.18
CA SER A 62 2.54 1.52 9.56
C SER A 62 3.48 0.38 9.93
N SER A 63 3.49 -0.72 9.17
CA SER A 63 4.27 -1.92 9.50
C SER A 63 5.49 -2.13 8.61
N VAL A 64 5.51 -1.62 7.38
CA VAL A 64 6.61 -1.84 6.42
C VAL A 64 7.26 -0.52 6.02
N SER A 65 8.59 -0.47 5.99
CA SER A 65 9.34 0.70 5.53
C SER A 65 10.26 0.35 4.35
N PRO A 66 10.03 0.90 3.14
CA PRO A 66 10.88 0.67 1.99
C PRO A 66 12.36 1.02 2.21
N MET A 67 12.65 2.06 3.00
CA MET A 67 14.03 2.45 3.30
C MET A 67 14.74 1.44 4.20
N VAL A 68 14.02 0.74 5.08
CA VAL A 68 14.58 -0.36 5.88
C VAL A 68 14.81 -1.61 5.00
N LEU A 69 13.90 -1.92 4.08
CA LEU A 69 14.09 -2.99 3.10
C LEU A 69 15.31 -2.71 2.19
N TRP A 70 15.43 -1.48 1.69
CA TRP A 70 16.59 -1.03 0.92
C TRP A 70 17.88 -1.18 1.73
N LYS A 71 17.92 -0.63 2.94
CA LYS A 71 19.10 -0.67 3.81
C LYS A 71 19.56 -2.10 4.11
N ASN A 72 18.64 -3.02 4.38
CA ASN A 72 18.95 -4.36 4.83
C ASN A 72 19.26 -5.34 3.68
N ASN A 73 18.53 -5.22 2.57
CA ASN A 73 18.51 -6.22 1.50
C ASN A 73 18.74 -5.63 0.10
N GLY A 74 18.73 -4.31 -0.07
CA GLY A 74 18.81 -3.65 -1.38
C GLY A 74 17.58 -3.83 -2.26
N ILE A 75 16.43 -4.15 -1.64
CA ILE A 75 15.16 -4.37 -2.34
C ILE A 75 14.51 -3.02 -2.64
N ALA A 76 14.32 -2.71 -3.92
CA ALA A 76 13.55 -1.54 -4.33
C ALA A 76 12.05 -1.84 -4.16
N SER A 77 11.39 -1.09 -3.27
CA SER A 77 10.02 -1.40 -2.86
C SER A 77 9.12 -0.18 -2.70
N TYR A 78 7.82 -0.34 -2.92
CA TYR A 78 6.88 0.77 -2.83
C TYR A 78 5.58 0.37 -2.13
N LEU A 79 5.09 1.25 -1.25
CA LEU A 79 3.82 1.10 -0.54
C LEU A 79 2.67 1.72 -1.33
N ILE A 80 1.78 0.87 -1.83
CA ILE A 80 0.50 1.24 -2.42
C ILE A 80 -0.56 1.10 -1.32
N SER A 81 -0.48 2.00 -0.34
CA SER A 81 -1.31 1.92 0.87
C SER A 81 -1.84 3.26 1.34
N LEU A 82 -3.13 3.29 1.71
CA LEU A 82 -3.89 4.49 2.04
C LEU A 82 -4.71 4.29 3.32
N PRO A 83 -5.05 5.37 4.06
CA PRO A 83 -5.85 5.24 5.27
C PRO A 83 -7.21 4.60 4.96
N GLY A 84 -7.51 3.47 5.61
CA GLY A 84 -8.77 2.76 5.42
C GLY A 84 -9.05 2.29 3.98
N GLN A 85 -7.99 2.01 3.21
CA GLN A 85 -8.09 1.53 1.83
C GLN A 85 -9.02 0.32 1.72
N GLN A 86 -9.93 0.37 0.75
CA GLN A 86 -10.82 -0.75 0.43
C GLN A 86 -10.14 -1.71 -0.54
N ILE A 87 -10.54 -2.98 -0.54
CA ILE A 87 -9.95 -4.00 -1.40
C ILE A 87 -10.04 -3.65 -2.90
N SER A 88 -11.10 -2.96 -3.32
CA SER A 88 -11.26 -2.49 -4.70
C SER A 88 -10.24 -1.39 -5.04
N GLU A 89 -10.00 -0.45 -4.13
CA GLU A 89 -9.00 0.62 -4.32
C GLU A 89 -7.58 0.06 -4.28
N ALA A 90 -7.32 -0.93 -3.42
CA ALA A 90 -6.07 -1.70 -3.42
C ALA A 90 -5.82 -2.42 -4.74
N TYR A 91 -6.86 -3.01 -5.34
CA TYR A 91 -6.74 -3.68 -6.63
C TYR A 91 -6.46 -2.71 -7.77
N GLU A 92 -7.16 -1.57 -7.84
CA GLU A 92 -6.89 -0.58 -8.88
C GLU A 92 -5.47 0.02 -8.72
N GLY A 93 -5.06 0.36 -7.50
CA GLY A 93 -3.69 0.84 -7.26
C GLY A 93 -2.61 -0.18 -7.64
N LEU A 94 -2.87 -1.48 -7.41
CA LEU A 94 -1.99 -2.54 -7.91
C LEU A 94 -1.94 -2.54 -9.44
N LEU A 95 -3.09 -2.45 -10.12
CA LEU A 95 -3.08 -2.44 -11.58
C LEU A 95 -2.36 -1.22 -12.17
N ASP A 96 -2.57 -0.03 -11.58
CA ASP A 96 -1.92 1.20 -12.03
C ASP A 96 -0.39 1.11 -11.85
N ALA A 97 0.09 0.46 -10.79
CA ALA A 97 1.52 0.18 -10.63
C ALA A 97 2.03 -0.85 -11.66
N LEU A 98 1.23 -1.88 -11.98
CA LEU A 98 1.60 -2.94 -12.93
C LEU A 98 1.56 -2.50 -14.41
N ASP A 99 1.15 -1.25 -14.69
CA ASP A 99 1.23 -0.62 -16.02
C ASP A 99 2.66 -0.16 -16.35
N THR A 100 3.47 0.18 -15.34
CA THR A 100 4.86 0.64 -15.51
C THR A 100 5.90 -0.24 -14.82
N GLN A 101 5.47 -1.17 -13.97
CA GLN A 101 6.34 -2.01 -13.15
C GLN A 101 6.06 -3.50 -13.34
N GLN A 102 7.12 -4.29 -13.30
CA GLN A 102 7.10 -5.75 -13.28
C GLN A 102 7.82 -6.28 -12.03
N PRO A 103 7.22 -6.09 -10.83
CA PRO A 103 7.84 -6.55 -9.59
C PRO A 103 7.91 -8.07 -9.53
N LYS A 104 8.89 -8.61 -8.82
CA LYS A 104 9.01 -10.05 -8.58
C LYS A 104 8.00 -10.53 -7.54
N MET A 105 7.58 -9.64 -6.66
CA MET A 105 6.68 -9.95 -5.54
C MET A 105 5.67 -8.84 -5.24
N VAL A 106 4.50 -9.23 -4.73
CA VAL A 106 3.53 -8.36 -4.07
C VAL A 106 3.23 -8.90 -2.68
N LEU A 107 3.43 -8.07 -1.64
CA LEU A 107 2.89 -8.30 -0.30
C LEU A 107 1.50 -7.66 -0.20
N VAL A 108 0.51 -8.40 0.29
CA VAL A 108 -0.86 -7.91 0.46
C VAL A 108 -1.26 -7.98 1.93
N GLU A 109 -1.49 -6.82 2.54
CA GLU A 109 -1.93 -6.71 3.93
C GLU A 109 -3.42 -7.08 4.05
N THR A 110 -3.78 -7.83 5.09
CA THR A 110 -5.07 -8.55 5.19
C THR A 110 -6.13 -7.88 6.05
N ASN A 111 -5.82 -6.81 6.79
CA ASN A 111 -6.81 -6.06 7.58
C ASN A 111 -7.96 -5.55 6.70
N MET A 112 -7.64 -5.13 5.46
CA MET A 112 -8.65 -4.69 4.49
C MET A 112 -9.68 -5.76 4.12
N PHE A 113 -9.46 -7.05 4.40
CA PHE A 113 -10.42 -8.12 4.11
C PHE A 113 -11.67 -8.08 4.99
N PHE A 114 -11.57 -7.41 6.14
CA PHE A 114 -12.69 -7.26 7.08
C PHE A 114 -13.43 -5.92 6.90
N ARG A 115 -13.08 -5.15 5.87
CA ARG A 115 -13.79 -3.93 5.49
C ARG A 115 -14.89 -4.30 4.49
N ALA A 116 -16.15 -4.20 4.91
CA ALA A 116 -17.28 -4.40 4.02
C ALA A 116 -17.73 -3.05 3.43
N PRO A 117 -17.61 -2.81 2.12
CA PRO A 117 -18.38 -1.74 1.48
C PRO A 117 -19.86 -2.14 1.45
N SER A 118 -20.77 -1.16 1.46
CA SER A 118 -22.16 -1.46 1.11
C SER A 118 -22.27 -1.77 -0.39
N ALA A 119 -23.15 -2.69 -0.80
CA ALA A 119 -23.27 -3.12 -2.19
C ALA A 119 -23.61 -1.98 -3.19
N ALA A 120 -24.21 -0.88 -2.71
CA ALA A 120 -24.47 0.32 -3.51
C ALA A 120 -23.19 1.15 -3.70
N VAL A 121 -22.37 1.28 -2.66
CA VAL A 121 -21.04 1.91 -2.74
C VAL A 121 -20.13 1.10 -3.66
N ASP A 122 -20.28 -0.23 -3.70
CA ASP A 122 -19.51 -1.13 -4.57
C ASP A 122 -19.75 -0.88 -6.07
N LYS A 123 -21.00 -0.96 -6.55
CA LYS A 123 -21.31 -0.72 -7.98
C LYS A 123 -20.94 0.70 -8.42
N ALA A 124 -21.17 1.68 -7.56
CA ALA A 124 -20.76 3.05 -7.81
C ALA A 124 -19.23 3.17 -7.86
N GLY A 125 -18.51 2.48 -6.96
CA GLY A 125 -17.05 2.42 -6.93
C GLY A 125 -16.44 1.75 -8.15
N LEU A 126 -16.97 0.60 -8.61
CA LEU A 126 -16.50 -0.08 -9.82
C LEU A 126 -16.74 0.76 -11.09
N LEU A 127 -17.91 1.40 -11.19
CA LEU A 127 -18.19 2.32 -12.30
C LEU A 127 -17.25 3.54 -12.23
N TYR A 128 -17.10 4.14 -11.04
CA TYR A 128 -16.24 5.29 -10.83
C TYR A 128 -14.78 4.99 -11.16
N THR A 129 -14.24 3.85 -10.73
CA THR A 129 -12.88 3.39 -11.06
C THR A 129 -12.72 3.14 -12.55
N THR A 130 -13.66 2.45 -13.20
CA THR A 130 -13.62 2.24 -14.66
C THR A 130 -13.60 3.56 -15.42
N VAL A 131 -14.46 4.51 -15.03
CA VAL A 131 -14.53 5.82 -15.67
C VAL A 131 -13.25 6.63 -15.40
N ASN A 132 -12.70 6.62 -14.18
CA ASN A 132 -11.45 7.29 -13.86
C ASN A 132 -10.27 6.77 -14.68
N ARG A 133 -10.20 5.46 -14.95
CA ARG A 133 -9.14 4.89 -15.80
C ARG A 133 -9.26 5.32 -17.25
N ILE A 134 -10.49 5.47 -17.75
CA ILE A 134 -10.71 5.99 -19.09
C ILE A 134 -10.46 7.51 -19.12
N PHE A 135 -10.82 8.22 -18.05
CA PHE A 135 -10.75 9.68 -17.96
C PHE A 135 -10.15 10.16 -16.64
N PRO A 136 -8.81 10.13 -16.48
CA PRO A 136 -8.11 10.62 -15.30
C PRO A 136 -8.56 12.01 -14.81
N ILE A 137 -8.99 12.89 -15.73
CA ILE A 137 -9.50 14.21 -15.36
C ILE A 137 -10.63 14.18 -14.32
N ILE A 138 -11.43 13.10 -14.21
CA ILE A 138 -12.49 13.01 -13.21
C ILE A 138 -11.92 12.81 -11.81
N GLN A 139 -10.89 11.98 -11.66
CA GLN A 139 -10.19 11.79 -10.38
C GLN A 139 -9.43 13.05 -9.97
N PHE A 140 -8.88 13.77 -10.96
CA PHE A 140 -7.99 14.91 -10.77
C PHE A 140 -8.64 16.27 -11.11
N HIS A 141 -9.97 16.34 -11.13
CA HIS A 141 -10.73 17.53 -11.61
C HIS A 141 -10.48 18.79 -10.77
N ASP A 142 -9.90 18.64 -9.58
CA ASP A 142 -9.60 19.70 -8.64
C ASP A 142 -8.12 20.13 -8.63
N LEU A 143 -7.26 19.57 -9.50
CA LEU A 143 -5.84 19.96 -9.59
C LEU A 143 -5.64 21.45 -9.84
N TRP A 144 -6.56 22.10 -10.57
CA TRP A 144 -6.52 23.55 -10.81
C TRP A 144 -6.64 24.38 -9.53
N LYS A 145 -7.29 23.85 -8.47
CA LYS A 145 -7.39 24.51 -7.15
C LYS A 145 -6.05 24.49 -6.39
N GLN A 146 -5.09 23.68 -6.83
CA GLN A 146 -3.74 23.61 -6.26
C GLN A 146 -2.72 24.45 -7.05
N ALA A 147 -3.06 24.86 -8.27
CA ALA A 147 -2.21 25.72 -9.07
C ALA A 147 -1.96 27.06 -8.37
N GLY A 148 -0.68 27.38 -8.11
CA GLY A 148 -0.26 28.64 -7.46
C GLY A 148 -0.18 28.59 -5.93
N LYS A 149 -0.55 27.47 -5.28
CA LYS A 149 -0.33 27.30 -3.84
C LYS A 149 1.09 26.80 -3.56
N ILE A 150 1.75 27.39 -2.57
CA ILE A 150 3.02 26.88 -2.03
C ILE A 150 2.65 25.76 -1.05
N HIS A 151 2.85 24.51 -1.45
CA HIS A 151 2.65 23.36 -0.57
C HIS A 151 3.88 23.18 0.33
N THR A 152 3.71 23.42 1.63
CA THR A 152 4.77 23.28 2.65
C THR A 152 4.70 21.96 3.42
N SER A 153 3.70 21.11 3.15
CA SER A 153 3.58 19.79 3.78
C SER A 153 4.49 18.78 3.07
N PRO A 154 5.29 17.98 3.79
CA PRO A 154 6.06 16.89 3.18
C PRO A 154 5.13 15.97 2.39
N SER A 155 5.54 15.56 1.20
CA SER A 155 4.75 14.60 0.41
C SER A 155 4.57 13.31 1.21
N VAL A 156 3.38 12.72 1.13
CA VAL A 156 3.06 11.43 1.78
C VAL A 156 3.94 10.32 1.17
N ASN A 157 4.50 10.59 -0.02
CA ASN A 157 5.46 9.77 -0.74
C ASN A 157 6.95 10.06 -0.43
N SER A 158 7.28 10.76 0.66
CA SER A 158 8.69 11.11 0.97
C SER A 158 9.64 9.91 1.03
N TYR A 159 9.15 8.72 1.38
CA TYR A 159 9.93 7.49 1.48
C TYR A 159 9.25 6.29 0.80
N LYS A 160 8.86 6.46 -0.48
CA LYS A 160 8.23 5.40 -1.31
C LYS A 160 6.90 4.91 -0.72
N GLY A 161 6.07 5.88 -0.35
CA GLY A 161 4.79 5.70 0.33
C GLY A 161 4.83 5.47 1.84
N PHE A 162 6.02 5.46 2.45
CA PHE A 162 6.16 5.46 3.92
C PHE A 162 6.31 6.88 4.48
N THR A 163 5.75 7.11 5.67
CA THR A 163 5.96 8.36 6.42
C THR A 163 6.43 8.07 7.84
N ILE A 164 7.48 8.76 8.28
CA ILE A 164 8.02 8.65 9.64
C ILE A 164 6.98 9.19 10.65
N ARG A 165 6.66 8.37 11.64
CA ARG A 165 5.68 8.66 12.70
C ARG A 165 6.23 8.21 14.04
N ASN A 166 6.87 9.12 14.77
CA ASN A 166 7.55 8.81 16.04
C ASN A 166 6.65 8.96 17.28
N VAL A 167 5.35 9.24 17.09
CA VAL A 167 4.39 9.37 18.19
C VAL A 167 4.32 8.07 18.96
N VAL A 168 4.30 8.17 20.29
CA VAL A 168 4.12 7.04 21.20
C VAL A 168 2.79 7.20 21.91
N SER A 169 1.92 6.19 21.79
CA SER A 169 0.71 6.06 22.60
C SER A 169 0.54 4.60 22.97
N ALA A 170 0.93 4.25 24.19
CA ALA A 170 0.98 2.89 24.68
C ALA A 170 -0.37 2.17 24.60
N TYR A 171 -0.36 0.94 24.12
CA TYR A 171 -1.47 0.01 24.31
C TYR A 171 -1.44 -0.51 25.75
N LYS A 172 -2.58 -0.37 26.44
CA LYS A 172 -2.76 -0.77 27.84
C LYS A 172 -3.75 -1.94 28.00
N GLY A 173 -4.16 -2.54 26.88
CA GLY A 173 -5.06 -3.69 26.90
C GLY A 173 -4.33 -5.00 27.15
N ASP A 174 -5.03 -6.10 26.91
CA ASP A 174 -4.50 -7.44 27.13
C ASP A 174 -3.45 -7.81 26.07
N THR A 175 -2.26 -8.22 26.51
CA THR A 175 -1.21 -8.71 25.62
C THR A 175 -1.59 -10.01 24.91
N ASN A 176 -2.57 -10.76 25.43
CA ASN A 176 -3.20 -11.91 24.79
C ASN A 176 -4.41 -11.51 23.93
N TYR A 177 -4.39 -10.30 23.34
CA TYR A 177 -5.46 -9.75 22.50
C TYR A 177 -5.94 -10.70 21.39
N MET A 178 -5.07 -11.58 20.88
CA MET A 178 -5.48 -12.58 19.89
C MET A 178 -6.58 -13.50 20.44
N GLU A 179 -6.51 -13.92 21.70
CA GLU A 179 -7.51 -14.80 22.31
C GLU A 179 -8.74 -14.03 22.84
N THR A 180 -8.50 -12.84 23.39
CA THR A 180 -9.52 -12.07 24.11
C THR A 180 -10.38 -11.22 23.20
N ASN A 181 -9.84 -10.69 22.09
CA ASN A 181 -10.63 -9.89 21.15
C ASN A 181 -11.71 -10.72 20.46
N LYS A 182 -12.91 -10.13 20.35
CA LYS A 182 -14.06 -10.68 19.62
C LYS A 182 -14.43 -9.73 18.48
N LEU A 183 -13.74 -9.87 17.36
CA LEU A 183 -13.95 -9.05 16.16
C LEU A 183 -14.83 -9.77 15.15
N SER A 184 -15.43 -9.01 14.23
CA SER A 184 -16.08 -9.61 13.05
C SER A 184 -15.05 -10.35 12.20
N THR A 185 -15.41 -11.58 11.83
CA THR A 185 -14.56 -12.54 11.11
C THR A 185 -15.04 -12.80 9.69
N GLY A 186 -16.16 -12.18 9.27
CA GLY A 186 -16.75 -12.40 7.95
C GLY A 186 -15.94 -11.73 6.84
N ILE A 187 -15.47 -12.52 5.88
CA ILE A 187 -14.87 -12.04 4.63
C ILE A 187 -15.94 -12.12 3.54
N SER A 188 -16.28 -10.98 2.94
CA SER A 188 -17.36 -10.89 1.95
C SER A 188 -16.96 -11.48 0.58
N ASP A 189 -17.96 -11.83 -0.23
CA ASP A 189 -17.73 -12.26 -1.63
C ASP A 189 -17.12 -11.14 -2.49
N HIS A 190 -17.36 -9.87 -2.15
CA HIS A 190 -16.71 -8.73 -2.78
C HIS A 190 -15.18 -8.81 -2.57
N VAL A 191 -14.74 -9.02 -1.32
CA VAL A 191 -13.31 -9.22 -1.01
C VAL A 191 -12.78 -10.45 -1.73
N ARG A 192 -13.53 -11.57 -1.73
CA ARG A 192 -13.17 -12.79 -2.48
C ARG A 192 -12.92 -12.50 -3.96
N ASN A 193 -13.81 -11.75 -4.61
CA ASN A 193 -13.69 -11.43 -6.03
C ASN A 193 -12.41 -10.63 -6.33
N TYR A 194 -12.15 -9.57 -5.56
CA TYR A 194 -10.98 -8.74 -5.79
C TYR A 194 -9.67 -9.44 -5.42
N VAL A 195 -9.64 -10.24 -4.35
CA VAL A 195 -8.46 -11.05 -4.01
C VAL A 195 -8.18 -12.09 -5.10
N GLN A 196 -9.21 -12.75 -5.63
CA GLN A 196 -9.04 -13.65 -6.79
C GLN A 196 -8.42 -12.90 -7.97
N ARG A 197 -8.94 -11.72 -8.31
CA ARG A 197 -8.43 -10.90 -9.42
C ARG A 197 -6.99 -10.44 -9.20
N MET A 198 -6.61 -10.07 -7.98
CA MET A 198 -5.23 -9.73 -7.59
C MET A 198 -4.31 -10.93 -7.79
N VAL A 199 -4.67 -12.08 -7.24
CA VAL A 199 -3.87 -13.31 -7.36
C VAL A 199 -3.72 -13.73 -8.81
N ASP A 200 -4.80 -13.67 -9.60
CA ASP A 200 -4.80 -14.10 -11.00
C ASP A 200 -3.93 -13.19 -11.88
N ILE A 201 -3.99 -11.86 -11.71
CA ILE A 201 -3.13 -10.96 -12.49
C ILE A 201 -1.66 -11.13 -12.13
N CYS A 202 -1.34 -11.27 -10.84
CA CYS A 202 0.02 -11.52 -10.39
C CYS A 202 0.55 -12.85 -10.94
N LYS A 203 -0.22 -13.95 -10.83
CA LYS A 203 0.16 -15.26 -11.39
C LYS A 203 0.38 -15.20 -12.90
N ARG A 204 -0.48 -14.52 -13.66
CA ARG A 204 -0.31 -14.36 -15.12
C ARG A 204 0.96 -13.59 -15.49
N LYS A 205 1.40 -12.66 -14.65
CA LYS A 205 2.63 -11.88 -14.84
C LYS A 205 3.87 -12.54 -14.21
N GLY A 206 3.76 -13.73 -13.62
CA GLY A 206 4.87 -14.40 -12.93
C GLY A 206 5.28 -13.76 -11.60
N ILE A 207 4.38 -12.99 -10.98
CA ILE A 207 4.61 -12.24 -9.75
C ILE A 207 4.20 -13.10 -8.56
N THR A 208 5.10 -13.27 -7.60
CA THR A 208 4.81 -14.00 -6.35
C THR A 208 3.90 -13.15 -5.46
N VAL A 209 2.82 -13.73 -4.95
CA VAL A 209 1.96 -13.05 -3.96
C VAL A 209 2.22 -13.66 -2.59
N VAL A 210 2.27 -12.83 -1.55
CA VAL A 210 2.26 -13.28 -0.15
C VAL A 210 1.28 -12.40 0.61
N PHE A 211 0.37 -13.02 1.36
CA PHE A 211 -0.52 -12.31 2.27
C PHE A 211 0.16 -12.14 3.62
N TYR A 212 -0.06 -11.00 4.29
CA TYR A 212 0.39 -10.83 5.66
C TYR A 212 -0.61 -10.05 6.52
N THR A 213 -0.58 -10.27 7.82
CA THR A 213 -1.32 -9.45 8.80
C THR A 213 -0.30 -8.68 9.63
N ALA A 214 -0.39 -7.36 9.65
CA ALA A 214 0.46 -6.53 10.49
C ALA A 214 0.15 -6.73 11.99
N PRO A 215 1.12 -6.52 12.90
CA PRO A 215 0.85 -6.51 14.34
C PRO A 215 -0.11 -5.38 14.72
N SER A 216 -1.29 -5.72 15.24
CA SER A 216 -2.30 -4.74 15.67
C SER A 216 -3.26 -5.33 16.73
N PRO A 217 -3.08 -5.01 18.02
CA PRO A 217 -3.99 -5.41 19.08
C PRO A 217 -5.43 -4.94 18.90
N VAL A 218 -5.68 -3.87 18.14
CA VAL A 218 -7.06 -3.39 17.89
C VAL A 218 -7.71 -4.16 16.74
N ASN A 219 -6.95 -4.50 15.69
CA ASN A 219 -7.51 -5.10 14.48
C ASN A 219 -7.42 -6.63 14.43
N CYS A 220 -6.72 -7.27 15.35
CA CYS A 220 -6.43 -8.70 15.26
C CYS A 220 -7.10 -9.51 16.38
N SER A 221 -7.49 -10.74 16.02
CA SER A 221 -8.05 -11.76 16.92
C SER A 221 -7.81 -13.13 16.29
N GLN A 222 -7.85 -14.19 17.09
CA GLN A 222 -7.78 -15.58 16.65
C GLN A 222 -8.84 -15.87 15.58
N GLY A 223 -10.07 -15.38 15.78
CA GLY A 223 -11.14 -15.57 14.80
C GLY A 223 -10.84 -14.89 13.44
N ARG A 224 -10.19 -13.72 13.44
CA ARG A 224 -9.75 -13.08 12.19
C ARG A 224 -8.60 -13.85 11.54
N HIS A 225 -7.62 -14.30 12.33
CA HIS A 225 -6.55 -15.17 11.85
C HIS A 225 -7.11 -16.41 11.15
N ASP A 226 -8.01 -17.15 11.82
CA ASP A 226 -8.61 -18.38 11.30
C ASP A 226 -9.36 -18.12 9.99
N SER A 227 -10.10 -17.01 9.91
CA SER A 227 -10.79 -16.58 8.70
C SER A 227 -9.83 -16.27 7.56
N VAL A 228 -8.76 -15.51 7.79
CA VAL A 228 -7.77 -15.19 6.75
C VAL A 228 -7.05 -16.46 6.32
N ALA A 229 -6.57 -17.28 7.26
CA ALA A 229 -5.86 -18.54 6.97
C ALA A 229 -6.70 -19.49 6.12
N ALA A 230 -7.99 -19.68 6.47
CA ALA A 230 -8.91 -20.50 5.69
C ALA A 230 -9.19 -19.90 4.30
N PHE A 231 -9.33 -18.57 4.23
CA PHE A 231 -9.63 -17.85 2.99
C PHE A 231 -8.46 -17.90 2.00
N VAL A 232 -7.25 -17.57 2.44
CA VAL A 232 -6.04 -17.50 1.58
C VAL A 232 -5.56 -18.87 1.12
N LYS A 233 -5.79 -19.92 1.92
CA LYS A 233 -5.50 -21.32 1.55
C LYS A 233 -6.16 -21.72 0.23
N GLY A 234 -7.37 -21.22 -0.04
CA GLY A 234 -8.09 -21.48 -1.29
C GLY A 234 -7.38 -20.96 -2.56
N PHE A 235 -6.47 -20.00 -2.42
CA PHE A 235 -5.72 -19.41 -3.53
C PHE A 235 -4.34 -20.04 -3.74
N GLY A 236 -3.90 -20.91 -2.82
CA GLY A 236 -2.56 -21.51 -2.84
C GLY A 236 -1.46 -20.47 -2.67
N VAL A 237 -1.69 -19.47 -1.81
CA VAL A 237 -0.78 -18.35 -1.55
C VAL A 237 -0.28 -18.42 -0.12
N GLU A 238 0.98 -18.07 0.10
CA GLU A 238 1.57 -18.02 1.45
C GLU A 238 0.92 -16.92 2.29
N TYR A 239 0.81 -17.18 3.60
CA TYR A 239 0.22 -16.26 4.56
C TYR A 239 1.07 -16.16 5.82
N LEU A 240 1.44 -14.92 6.18
CA LEU A 240 2.24 -14.59 7.35
C LEU A 240 1.44 -13.71 8.32
N ASP A 241 0.95 -14.29 9.42
CA ASP A 241 0.36 -13.50 10.50
C ASP A 241 1.43 -13.08 11.51
N LEU A 242 1.80 -11.80 11.48
CA LEU A 242 2.85 -11.26 12.32
C LEU A 242 2.40 -11.04 13.77
N ASN A 243 1.12 -11.18 14.09
CA ASN A 243 0.63 -11.09 15.47
C ASN A 243 1.16 -12.24 16.34
N TYR A 244 1.33 -13.43 15.76
CA TYR A 244 2.00 -14.56 16.44
C TYR A 244 3.52 -14.41 16.52
N LYS A 245 4.08 -13.40 15.87
CA LYS A 245 5.53 -13.15 15.79
C LYS A 245 5.96 -11.93 16.60
N THR A 246 5.05 -11.27 17.31
CA THR A 246 5.33 -10.03 18.07
C THR A 246 6.48 -10.17 19.07
N SER A 247 6.59 -11.30 19.76
CA SER A 247 7.73 -11.59 20.66
C SER A 247 9.04 -11.77 19.90
N GLU A 248 9.03 -12.47 18.76
CA GLU A 248 10.22 -12.69 17.90
C GLU A 248 10.66 -11.38 17.22
N ILE A 249 9.71 -10.54 16.82
CA ILE A 249 9.92 -9.20 16.27
C ILE A 249 10.42 -8.22 17.35
N GLY A 250 10.14 -8.50 18.62
CA GLY A 250 10.46 -7.62 19.75
C GLY A 250 9.56 -6.38 19.84
N ILE A 251 8.28 -6.52 19.46
CA ILE A 251 7.29 -5.44 19.58
C ILE A 251 7.04 -5.13 21.06
N ASN A 252 7.26 -3.88 21.44
CA ASN A 252 6.91 -3.36 22.75
C ASN A 252 5.65 -2.48 22.64
N TRP A 253 4.52 -3.02 23.07
CA TRP A 253 3.23 -2.34 23.04
C TRP A 253 3.15 -1.04 23.85
N GLN A 254 4.13 -0.75 24.70
CA GLN A 254 4.23 0.54 25.39
C GLN A 254 4.94 1.62 24.57
N THR A 255 5.81 1.26 23.64
CA THR A 255 6.67 2.22 22.92
C THR A 255 6.53 2.18 21.41
N ASP A 256 5.98 1.11 20.83
CA ASP A 256 6.06 0.82 19.40
C ASP A 256 4.74 1.06 18.65
N THR A 257 3.77 1.71 19.31
CA THR A 257 2.48 2.12 18.74
C THR A 257 2.23 3.61 18.97
N ARG A 258 1.43 4.22 18.09
CA ARG A 258 1.11 5.65 18.11
C ARG A 258 -0.31 5.99 18.53
N ASP A 259 -1.16 4.98 18.73
CA ASP A 259 -2.60 5.11 18.95
C ASP A 259 -3.18 3.90 19.67
N GLN A 260 -2.52 3.50 20.76
CA GLN A 260 -3.04 2.48 21.68
C GLN A 260 -3.23 1.11 21.01
N GLY A 261 -2.30 0.71 20.14
CA GLY A 261 -2.28 -0.62 19.54
C GLY A 261 -3.09 -0.78 18.27
N ASP A 262 -3.59 0.31 17.66
CA ASP A 262 -4.17 0.24 16.32
C ASP A 262 -3.05 0.13 15.28
N HIS A 263 -2.18 1.13 15.23
CA HIS A 263 -1.06 1.22 14.31
C HIS A 263 0.28 1.22 15.03
N LEU A 264 1.27 0.60 14.38
CA LEU A 264 2.66 0.76 14.77
C LEU A 264 3.15 2.19 14.50
N ASN A 265 4.08 2.63 15.33
CA ASN A 265 4.87 3.83 15.08
C ASN A 265 6.15 3.47 14.32
N PHE A 266 7.03 4.44 14.11
CA PHE A 266 8.30 4.26 13.42
C PHE A 266 9.12 3.07 13.97
N THR A 267 9.30 2.99 15.29
CA THR A 267 10.07 1.92 15.94
C THR A 267 9.46 0.55 15.66
N GLY A 268 8.14 0.42 15.80
CA GLY A 268 7.42 -0.81 15.47
C GLY A 268 7.52 -1.19 13.99
N ALA A 269 7.43 -0.21 13.09
CA ALA A 269 7.59 -0.40 11.65
C ALA A 269 9.00 -0.91 11.30
N VAL A 270 10.06 -0.34 11.88
CA VAL A 270 11.43 -0.79 11.61
C VAL A 270 11.64 -2.23 12.08
N LYS A 271 11.17 -2.58 13.28
CA LYS A 271 11.28 -3.95 13.81
C LYS A 271 10.53 -4.95 12.94
N THR A 272 9.29 -4.64 12.58
CA THR A 272 8.46 -5.47 11.71
C THR A 272 9.09 -5.62 10.32
N THR A 273 9.63 -4.53 9.77
CA THR A 273 10.33 -4.56 8.47
C THR A 273 11.60 -5.40 8.53
N ARG A 274 12.41 -5.31 9.61
CA ARG A 274 13.61 -6.15 9.79
C ARG A 274 13.25 -7.63 9.83
N TYR A 275 12.14 -7.98 10.48
CA TYR A 275 11.63 -9.35 10.48
C TYR A 275 11.25 -9.82 9.07
N LEU A 276 10.45 -9.03 8.36
CA LEU A 276 10.05 -9.31 6.98
C LEU A 276 11.26 -9.38 6.03
N SER A 277 12.23 -8.48 6.16
CA SER A 277 13.53 -8.52 5.47
C SER A 277 14.23 -9.88 5.59
N GLY A 278 14.09 -10.56 6.74
CA GLY A 278 14.58 -11.91 6.97
C GLY A 278 13.80 -12.95 6.17
N GLN A 279 12.46 -12.90 6.24
CA GLN A 279 11.57 -13.81 5.50
C GLN A 279 11.75 -13.67 3.98
N LEU A 280 11.90 -12.43 3.49
CA LEU A 280 12.06 -12.10 2.07
C LEU A 280 13.34 -12.69 1.44
N LYS A 281 14.34 -13.09 2.23
CA LYS A 281 15.55 -13.74 1.71
C LYS A 281 15.24 -15.05 0.98
N ALA A 282 14.20 -15.77 1.38
CA ALA A 282 13.78 -17.02 0.74
C ALA A 282 13.36 -16.84 -0.73
N TYR A 283 13.00 -15.61 -1.12
CA TYR A 283 12.51 -15.28 -2.46
C TYR A 283 13.58 -14.73 -3.40
N HIS A 284 14.80 -14.55 -2.90
CA HIS A 284 15.98 -14.15 -3.68
C HIS A 284 15.74 -12.88 -4.53
N LEU A 285 15.07 -11.90 -3.92
CA LEU A 285 14.94 -10.56 -4.49
C LEU A 285 16.33 -9.94 -4.65
N PRO A 286 16.56 -9.14 -5.71
CA PRO A 286 17.87 -8.60 -6.03
C PRO A 286 18.31 -7.54 -5.01
N ASP A 287 19.62 -7.35 -4.93
CA ASP A 287 20.24 -6.30 -4.13
C ASP A 287 20.84 -5.26 -5.07
N HIS A 288 20.15 -4.14 -5.23
CA HIS A 288 20.51 -3.12 -6.21
C HIS A 288 21.42 -2.02 -5.64
N ARG A 289 21.89 -2.12 -4.39
CA ARG A 289 22.62 -1.02 -3.71
C ARG A 289 23.90 -0.59 -4.41
N ASN A 290 24.51 -1.49 -5.16
CA ASN A 290 25.76 -1.24 -5.88
C ASN A 290 25.54 -0.83 -7.36
N GLU A 291 24.29 -0.66 -7.79
CA GLU A 291 23.94 -0.31 -9.17
C GLU A 291 23.73 1.19 -9.31
N THR A 292 24.35 1.78 -10.34
CA THR A 292 24.29 3.23 -10.59
C THR A 292 22.88 3.74 -10.87
N THR A 293 22.04 2.93 -11.53
CA THR A 293 20.62 3.22 -11.78
C THR A 293 19.84 3.49 -10.49
N TYR A 294 20.27 2.89 -9.38
CA TYR A 294 19.60 2.99 -8.08
C TYR A 294 20.27 3.99 -7.12
N GLN A 295 21.18 4.84 -7.58
CA GLN A 295 21.86 5.81 -6.72
C GLN A 295 20.89 6.71 -5.93
N ALA A 296 19.76 7.08 -6.54
CA ALA A 296 18.72 7.87 -5.87
C ALA A 296 18.15 7.17 -4.61
N TRP A 297 18.11 5.83 -4.58
CA TRP A 297 17.70 5.07 -3.40
C TRP A 297 18.72 5.14 -2.27
N ASN A 298 20.02 5.08 -2.59
CA ASN A 298 21.09 5.27 -1.62
C ASN A 298 21.05 6.66 -1.00
N ASP A 299 20.79 7.69 -1.80
CA ASP A 299 20.70 9.06 -1.30
C ASP A 299 19.43 9.27 -0.45
N LEU A 300 18.31 8.64 -0.86
CA LEU A 300 17.07 8.66 -0.09
C LEU A 300 17.21 7.93 1.26
N GLU A 301 17.89 6.78 1.30
CA GLU A 301 18.15 6.05 2.55
C GLU A 301 19.07 6.83 3.48
N LYS A 302 20.11 7.51 2.96
CA LYS A 302 20.96 8.39 3.78
C LYS A 302 20.15 9.51 4.42
N LYS A 303 19.26 10.15 3.64
CA LYS A 303 18.35 11.18 4.15
C LYS A 303 17.44 10.60 5.24
N TYR A 304 16.78 9.47 4.96
CA TYR A 304 15.93 8.76 5.91
C TYR A 304 16.68 8.49 7.23
N SER A 305 17.87 7.88 7.14
CA SER A 305 18.71 7.59 8.30
C SER A 305 19.12 8.83 9.11
N SER A 306 19.27 10.00 8.46
CA SER A 306 19.56 11.27 9.15
C SER A 306 18.37 11.86 9.90
N GLU A 307 17.15 11.53 9.49
CA GLU A 307 15.90 12.01 10.09
C GLU A 307 15.34 11.06 11.17
N THR A 308 15.91 9.86 11.29
CA THR A 308 15.38 8.79 12.14
C THR A 308 16.32 8.42 13.28
N PRO A 309 15.81 8.15 14.49
CA PRO A 309 16.62 7.62 15.57
C PRO A 309 17.03 6.16 15.29
N ALA A 310 18.12 5.72 15.93
CA ALA A 310 18.47 4.30 15.93
C ALA A 310 17.37 3.49 16.63
N VAL A 311 16.93 2.42 15.98
CA VAL A 311 15.96 1.45 16.53
C VAL A 311 16.74 0.25 17.04
N PRO A 312 16.62 -0.09 18.34
CA PRO A 312 17.23 -1.30 18.90
C PRO A 312 16.65 -2.57 18.28
#